data_AF-X1N611-F1
#
_entry.id   AF-X1N611-F1
#
_cell.length_a   1.000
_cell.length_b   1.000
_cell.length_c   1.000
_cell.angle_alpha   90.00
_cell.angle_beta   90.00
_cell.angle_gamma   90.00
#
_symmetry.space_group_name_H-M   'P 1'
#
loop_
_entity.id
_entity.type
_entity.pdbx_description
1 polymer ?
#
loop_
_entity_poly.entity_id
_entity_poly.type
_entity_poly.pdbx_seq_one_letter_code
_entity_poly.pdbx_strand_id
1 'polypeptide(L)'
;IIPLDLVPIGKIDKLEPSEEEPIDIGEVELEELPPIEEDKEEKEEEQIVYICSGCLLEEKGYPFGYRKAGEFCSAKSEQFISQLEGDSICENNFECQSNLCIDGECVSGSVWQKFLNWFKKLFG
;
A
#
# COMPACT_ATOMS: atom_id res chain seq x y z
N ILE A 1 24.21 9.15 1.69
CA ILE A 1 22.79 9.49 1.42
C ILE A 1 22.60 9.28 -0.07
N ILE A 2 22.11 8.10 -0.45
CA ILE A 2 21.91 7.70 -1.85
C ILE A 2 20.50 8.16 -2.22
N PRO A 3 20.28 8.88 -3.33
CA PRO A 3 18.94 9.24 -3.74
C PRO A 3 18.19 7.98 -4.16
N LEU A 4 16.93 7.87 -3.71
CA LEU A 4 15.95 6.92 -4.21
C LEU A 4 15.68 7.28 -5.68
N ASP A 5 16.46 6.69 -6.57
CA ASP A 5 16.19 6.75 -8.00
C ASP A 5 14.85 6.05 -8.27
N LEU A 6 13.98 6.83 -8.91
CA LEU A 6 12.76 6.40 -9.54
C LEU A 6 13.07 5.20 -10.44
N VAL A 7 12.49 4.03 -10.14
CA VAL A 7 12.51 2.91 -11.06
C VAL A 7 11.72 3.32 -12.30
N PRO A 8 12.33 3.36 -13.50
CA PRO A 8 11.58 3.70 -14.71
C PRO A 8 10.58 2.58 -15.01
N ILE A 9 9.31 2.92 -14.95
CA ILE A 9 8.24 2.11 -15.54
C ILE A 9 8.57 2.04 -17.04
N GLY A 10 8.74 0.82 -17.55
CA GLY A 10 9.09 0.56 -18.94
C GLY A 10 8.20 1.33 -19.92
N LYS A 11 8.77 1.69 -21.07
CA LYS A 11 8.04 2.31 -22.19
C LYS A 11 6.80 1.48 -22.49
N ILE A 12 5.64 2.13 -22.40
CA ILE A 12 4.41 1.66 -23.02
C ILE A 12 4.58 1.99 -24.50
N ASP A 13 4.90 0.98 -25.31
CA ASP A 13 4.92 1.15 -26.76
C ASP A 13 3.51 1.51 -27.22
N LYS A 14 3.43 2.55 -28.07
CA LYS A 14 2.20 2.99 -28.73
C LYS A 14 1.61 1.80 -29.49
N LEU A 15 0.46 1.32 -29.03
CA LEU A 15 -0.39 0.44 -29.82
C LEU A 15 -0.93 1.26 -31.00
N GLU A 16 -0.53 0.88 -32.21
CA GLU A 16 -1.10 1.40 -33.45
C GLU A 16 -2.51 0.83 -33.65
N PRO A 17 -3.49 1.61 -34.15
CA PRO A 17 -4.81 1.10 -34.44
C PRO A 17 -4.74 0.19 -35.67
N SER A 18 -5.17 -1.06 -35.53
CA SER A 18 -5.34 -1.97 -36.66
C SER A 18 -6.54 -1.51 -37.51
N GLU A 19 -6.32 -1.32 -38.81
CA GLU A 19 -7.38 -1.06 -39.78
C GLU A 19 -8.22 -2.33 -39.97
N GLU A 20 -9.53 -2.23 -39.73
CA GLU A 20 -10.47 -3.34 -39.90
C GLU A 20 -11.03 -3.35 -41.33
N GLU A 21 -10.86 -4.46 -42.04
CA GLU A 21 -11.47 -4.69 -43.36
C GLU A 21 -12.95 -5.12 -43.21
N PRO A 22 -13.85 -4.69 -44.11
CA PRO A 22 -15.26 -5.07 -44.05
C PRO A 22 -15.45 -6.55 -44.43
N ILE A 23 -16.11 -7.29 -43.54
CA ILE A 23 -16.46 -8.71 -43.73
C ILE A 23 -17.77 -8.80 -44.53
N ASP A 24 -17.73 -9.49 -45.67
CA ASP A 24 -18.90 -9.81 -46.50
C ASP A 24 -19.65 -11.00 -45.89
N ILE A 25 -20.89 -10.77 -45.47
CA ILE A 25 -21.72 -11.75 -44.78
C ILE A 25 -22.65 -12.39 -45.82
N GLY A 26 -22.23 -13.53 -46.36
CA GLY A 26 -23.05 -14.38 -47.22
C GLY A 26 -24.29 -14.90 -46.48
N GLU A 27 -25.36 -15.12 -47.22
CA GLU A 27 -26.66 -15.61 -46.73
C GLU A 27 -26.52 -17.08 -46.28
N VAL A 28 -26.61 -17.32 -44.97
CA VAL A 28 -26.48 -18.67 -44.36
C VAL A 28 -27.87 -19.28 -44.17
N GLU A 29 -28.06 -20.44 -44.79
CA GLU A 29 -29.26 -21.28 -44.63
C GLU A 29 -29.32 -21.84 -43.20
N LEU A 30 -30.46 -21.60 -42.55
CA LEU A 30 -30.69 -21.87 -41.13
C LEU A 30 -31.09 -23.33 -40.92
N GLU A 31 -30.14 -24.18 -40.54
CA GLU A 31 -30.44 -25.53 -40.07
C GLU A 31 -30.82 -25.52 -38.58
N GLU A 32 -31.93 -26.20 -38.24
CA GLU A 32 -32.43 -26.29 -36.86
C GLU A 32 -31.48 -27.11 -36.00
N LEU A 33 -30.79 -26.44 -35.07
CA LEU A 33 -29.87 -27.06 -34.12
C LEU A 33 -30.61 -27.86 -33.04
N PRO A 34 -30.01 -28.96 -32.54
CA PRO A 34 -30.57 -29.74 -31.45
C PRO A 34 -30.60 -28.95 -30.12
N PRO A 35 -31.45 -29.38 -29.16
CA PRO A 35 -31.55 -28.73 -27.85
C PRO A 35 -30.21 -28.76 -27.12
N ILE A 36 -29.74 -27.57 -26.75
CA ILE A 36 -28.51 -27.35 -25.97
C ILE A 36 -28.77 -27.81 -24.54
N GLU A 37 -28.02 -28.80 -24.06
CA GLU A 37 -28.02 -29.16 -22.64
C GLU A 37 -27.30 -28.06 -21.85
N GLU A 38 -27.96 -27.49 -20.84
CA GLU A 38 -27.43 -26.42 -20.00
C GLU A 38 -26.29 -26.94 -19.11
N ASP A 39 -25.05 -26.84 -19.61
CA ASP A 39 -23.86 -27.01 -18.80
C ASP A 39 -23.76 -25.86 -17.79
N LYS A 40 -23.77 -26.20 -16.50
CA LYS A 40 -23.58 -25.26 -15.39
C LYS A 40 -22.12 -24.78 -15.41
N GLU A 41 -21.88 -23.65 -16.05
CA GLU A 41 -20.62 -22.91 -15.96
C GLU A 41 -20.40 -22.44 -14.51
N GLU A 42 -19.48 -23.11 -13.81
CA GLU A 42 -18.97 -22.63 -12.53
C GLU A 42 -18.14 -21.36 -12.77
N LYS A 43 -18.68 -20.23 -12.32
CA LYS A 43 -18.06 -18.91 -12.45
C LYS A 43 -16.79 -18.86 -11.59
N GLU A 44 -15.64 -19.06 -12.21
CA GLU A 44 -14.32 -18.90 -11.56
C GLU A 44 -14.15 -17.44 -11.15
N GLU A 45 -14.13 -17.18 -9.83
CA GLU A 45 -13.90 -15.84 -9.30
C GLU A 45 -12.41 -15.49 -9.48
N GLU A 46 -12.11 -14.57 -10.39
CA GLU A 46 -10.76 -14.03 -10.58
C GLU A 46 -10.26 -13.34 -9.29
N GLN A 47 -9.27 -13.94 -8.64
CA GLN A 47 -8.63 -13.35 -7.46
C GLN A 47 -7.60 -12.30 -7.88
N ILE A 48 -7.92 -11.02 -7.62
CA ILE A 48 -6.98 -9.91 -7.84
C ILE A 48 -5.94 -9.91 -6.71
N VAL A 49 -4.69 -10.24 -7.05
CA VAL A 49 -3.57 -10.21 -6.10
C VAL A 49 -2.93 -8.82 -6.11
N TYR A 50 -3.03 -8.11 -4.98
CA TYR A 50 -2.35 -6.82 -4.78
C TYR A 50 -0.94 -7.05 -4.22
N ILE A 51 0.09 -6.66 -4.98
CA ILE A 51 1.49 -6.71 -4.54
C ILE A 51 1.85 -5.35 -3.93
N CYS A 52 2.21 -5.34 -2.64
CA CYS A 52 2.65 -4.13 -1.93
C CYS A 52 4.00 -4.35 -1.25
N SER A 53 4.93 -3.40 -1.41
CA SER A 53 6.19 -3.34 -0.64
C SER A 53 5.97 -2.63 0.70
N GLY A 54 5.07 -3.17 1.52
CA GLY A 54 4.61 -2.53 2.75
C GLY A 54 3.36 -3.19 3.33
N CYS A 55 2.51 -2.39 3.97
CA CYS A 55 1.28 -2.89 4.59
C CYS A 55 0.07 -2.63 3.70
N LEU A 56 -0.80 -3.63 3.57
CA LEU A 56 -2.08 -3.50 2.89
C LEU A 56 -3.17 -3.10 3.88
N LEU A 57 -3.90 -2.03 3.59
CA LEU A 57 -5.05 -1.58 4.38
C LEU A 57 -6.11 -1.02 3.42
N GLU A 58 -7.33 -1.57 3.47
CA GLU A 58 -8.46 -1.13 2.61
C GLU A 58 -8.08 -1.17 1.11
N GLU A 59 -7.48 -2.29 0.66
CA GLU A 59 -7.00 -2.49 -0.74
C GLU A 59 -5.92 -1.49 -1.20
N LYS A 60 -5.39 -0.68 -0.28
CA LYS A 60 -4.33 0.29 -0.54
C LYS A 60 -3.03 -0.11 0.13
N GLY A 61 -1.94 -0.05 -0.63
CA GLY A 61 -0.59 -0.26 -0.15
C GLY A 61 -0.01 0.98 0.55
N TYR A 62 0.65 0.78 1.68
CA TYR A 62 1.33 1.81 2.45
C TYR A 62 2.79 1.44 2.72
N PRO A 63 3.75 2.38 2.61
CA PRO A 63 5.15 2.09 2.88
C PRO A 63 5.41 1.83 4.37
N PHE A 64 6.49 1.11 4.68
CA PHE A 64 6.93 0.90 6.06
C PHE A 64 7.15 2.23 6.80
N GLY A 65 6.78 2.26 8.09
CA GLY A 65 6.81 3.45 8.92
C GLY A 65 5.64 4.43 8.69
N TYR A 66 4.75 4.18 7.73
CA TYR A 66 3.54 4.98 7.56
C TYR A 66 2.66 4.90 8.80
N ARG A 67 2.24 6.05 9.34
CA ARG A 67 1.43 6.16 10.56
C ARG A 67 -0.02 6.48 10.23
N LYS A 68 -0.96 5.75 10.84
CA LYS A 68 -2.40 6.02 10.74
C LYS A 68 -3.07 5.61 12.05
N ALA A 69 -3.91 6.48 12.60
CA ALA A 69 -4.77 6.17 13.75
C ALA A 69 -4.08 5.56 15.00
N GLY A 70 -2.85 5.99 15.32
CA GLY A 70 -2.10 5.46 16.47
C GLY A 70 -1.40 4.13 16.20
N GLU A 71 -1.34 3.71 14.94
CA GLU A 71 -0.61 2.55 14.46
C GLU A 71 0.44 2.96 13.43
N PHE A 72 1.39 2.07 13.16
CA PHE A 72 2.37 2.23 12.09
C PHE A 72 2.53 0.93 11.29
N CYS A 73 2.87 1.07 10.01
CA CYS A 73 3.19 -0.06 9.15
C CYS A 73 4.57 -0.64 9.50
N SER A 74 4.58 -1.83 10.11
CA SER A 74 5.79 -2.48 10.59
C SER A 74 6.54 -3.23 9.48
N ALA A 75 7.84 -2.99 9.37
CA ALA A 75 8.73 -3.76 8.50
C ALA A 75 8.96 -5.20 8.98
N LYS A 76 8.68 -5.50 10.25
CA LYS A 76 8.88 -6.83 10.84
C LYS A 76 7.71 -7.77 10.58
N SER A 77 6.50 -7.24 10.56
CA SER A 77 5.27 -8.03 10.45
C SER A 77 4.44 -7.75 9.20
N GLU A 78 4.80 -6.73 8.41
CA GLU A 78 4.04 -6.28 7.23
C GLU A 78 2.59 -5.91 7.55
N GLN A 79 2.35 -5.50 8.80
CA GLN A 79 1.04 -5.15 9.33
C GLN A 79 1.08 -3.81 10.05
N PHE A 80 -0.09 -3.15 10.13
CA PHE A 80 -0.27 -2.04 11.04
C PHE A 80 -0.29 -2.55 12.48
N ILE A 81 0.58 -2.01 13.31
CA ILE A 81 0.65 -2.33 14.74
C ILE A 81 0.64 -1.05 15.56
N SER A 82 0.15 -1.14 16.80
CA SER A 82 0.04 0.01 17.68
C SER A 82 1.40 0.66 17.97
N GLN A 83 1.38 1.99 18.03
CA GLN A 83 2.54 2.76 18.44
C GLN A 83 2.81 2.60 19.94
N LEU A 84 4.09 2.60 20.28
CA LEU A 84 4.62 2.45 21.63
C LEU A 84 4.43 3.73 22.45
N GLU A 85 4.15 3.53 23.74
CA GLU A 85 4.06 4.62 24.71
C GLU A 85 5.45 5.11 25.14
N GLY A 86 5.48 6.10 26.05
CA GLY A 86 6.73 6.55 26.65
C GLY A 86 7.48 5.41 27.35
N ASP A 87 8.80 5.54 27.41
CA ASP A 87 9.75 4.66 28.09
C ASP A 87 9.80 3.22 27.53
N SER A 88 9.13 2.97 26.41
CA SER A 88 9.18 1.69 25.67
C SER A 88 10.41 1.61 24.79
N ILE A 89 10.95 0.40 24.59
CA ILE A 89 12.11 0.17 23.70
C ILE A 89 11.67 0.33 22.24
N CYS A 90 12.44 1.09 21.45
CA CYS A 90 12.17 1.37 20.04
C CYS A 90 13.44 1.31 19.19
N GLU A 91 13.27 1.10 17.88
CA GLU A 91 14.36 1.20 16.90
C GLU A 91 14.22 2.44 16.01
N ASN A 92 13.00 2.94 15.81
CA ASN A 92 12.71 4.07 14.93
C ASN A 92 11.68 5.03 15.52
N ASN A 93 11.72 6.29 15.08
CA ASN A 93 10.82 7.35 15.54
C ASN A 93 9.33 7.06 15.34
N PHE A 94 8.96 6.42 14.22
CA PHE A 94 7.56 6.13 13.91
C PHE A 94 6.95 5.05 14.82
N GLU A 95 7.76 4.30 15.54
CA GLU A 95 7.29 3.31 16.50
C GLU A 95 6.68 3.98 17.73
N CYS A 96 7.16 5.17 18.10
CA CYS A 96 6.71 5.90 19.28
C CYS A 96 5.50 6.81 18.99
N GLN A 97 4.52 6.85 19.89
CA GLN A 97 3.39 7.80 19.80
C GLN A 97 3.88 9.25 19.68
N SER A 98 4.94 9.60 20.41
CA SER A 98 5.59 10.91 20.41
C SER A 98 6.36 11.25 19.13
N ASN A 99 6.55 10.29 18.22
CA ASN A 99 7.47 10.37 17.09
C ASN A 99 8.95 10.54 17.48
N LEU A 100 9.35 10.14 18.70
CA LEU A 100 10.68 10.40 19.22
C LEU A 100 11.24 9.15 19.90
N CYS A 101 12.18 8.50 19.22
CA CYS A 101 12.97 7.39 19.72
C CYS A 101 14.42 7.88 19.93
N ILE A 102 14.88 7.96 21.18
CA ILE A 102 16.22 8.44 21.53
C ILE A 102 16.90 7.36 22.34
N ASP A 103 18.12 7.00 21.94
CA ASP A 103 18.93 5.97 22.61
C ASP A 103 18.20 4.63 22.81
N GLY A 104 17.33 4.28 21.85
CA GLY A 104 16.55 3.05 21.86
C GLY A 104 15.29 3.10 22.72
N GLU A 105 14.88 4.27 23.21
CA GLU A 105 13.69 4.44 24.05
C GLU A 105 12.75 5.54 23.54
N CYS A 106 11.45 5.29 23.64
CA CYS A 106 10.42 6.25 23.29
C CYS A 106 10.32 7.33 24.35
N VAL A 107 10.52 8.59 23.97
CA VAL A 107 10.40 9.71 24.92
C VAL A 107 8.99 10.27 24.87
N SER A 108 8.32 10.39 26.01
CA SER A 108 6.97 10.99 26.04
C SER A 108 6.99 12.46 25.59
N GLY A 109 6.02 12.84 24.75
CA GLY A 109 5.96 14.20 24.19
C GLY A 109 5.82 15.28 25.28
N SER A 110 5.15 14.96 26.39
CA SER A 110 4.96 15.89 27.52
C SER A 110 6.25 16.16 28.30
N VAL A 111 7.11 15.16 28.48
CA VAL A 111 8.42 15.33 29.13
C VAL A 111 9.33 16.19 28.25
N TRP A 112 9.36 15.92 26.95
CA TRP A 112 10.15 16.71 26.01
C TRP A 112 9.69 18.18 25.94
N GLN A 113 8.38 18.41 25.92
CA GLN A 113 7.82 19.77 25.97
C GLN A 113 8.19 20.51 27.27
N LYS A 114 8.15 19.83 28.42
CA LYS A 114 8.57 20.42 29.71
C LYS A 114 10.05 20.80 29.70
N PHE A 115 10.92 19.93 29.17
CA PHE A 115 12.35 20.20 29.03
C PHE A 115 12.61 21.44 28.15
N LEU A 116 11.98 21.52 26.98
CA LEU A 116 12.11 22.68 26.08
C LEU A 116 11.61 23.97 26.74
N ASN A 117 10.50 23.91 27.46
CA ASN A 117 9.94 25.08 28.14
C ASN A 117 10.83 25.56 29.30
N TRP A 118 11.46 24.64 30.02
CA TRP A 118 12.46 24.98 31.03
C TRP A 118 13.72 25.58 30.40
N PHE A 119 14.25 24.98 29.35
CA PHE A 119 15.45 25.46 28.64
C PHE A 119 15.26 26.87 28.07
N LYS A 120 14.08 27.14 27.48
CA LYS A 120 13.71 28.48 26.98
C LYS A 120 13.69 29.54 28.08
N LYS A 121 13.35 29.21 29.33
CA LYS A 121 13.38 30.16 30.45
C LYS A 121 14.78 30.43 30.99
N LEU A 122 15.72 29.52 30.74
CA LEU A 122 17.09 29.62 31.24
C LEU A 122 18.00 30.41 30.29
N PHE A 123 17.74 30.32 28.98
CA PHE A 123 18.60 30.90 27.93
C PHE A 123 17.88 31.84 26.96
N GLY A 124 16.61 32.16 27.21
CA GLY A 124 15.78 33.03 26.38
C GLY A 124 15.27 34.25 27.12
#